data_AF-A0AAP5IGI4-F1
#
_entry.id   AF-A0AAP5IGI4-F1
#
_cell.length_a   1.000
_cell.length_b   1.000
_cell.length_c   1.000
_cell.angle_alpha   90.00
_cell.angle_beta   90.00
_cell.angle_gamma   90.00
#
_symmetry.space_group_name_H-M   'P 1'
#
loop_
_entity.id
_entity.type
_entity.pdbx_description
1 polymer ?
#
loop_
_entity_poly.entity_id
_entity_poly.type
_entity_poly.pdbx_seq_one_letter_code
_entity_poly.pdbx_strand_id
1 'polypeptide(L)'
;MRERGGNYVFTVKDNQRKLKRETDRCLDLLADTQRYQQHQTTDTGHGRVETRYIRMVPSPDKLKKAWPGLQAIGTVQRTRQNRKTGNTSVHTVHFITSLNHPAPDILALNRGHWGIENKLHRHKDTLLDEDRSTIRKQAAPHNMAVIRASSVAFLRSNNTPLTHASQNFARNPSALFSLIF
;
A
#
# COMPACT_ATOMS: atom_id res chain seq x y z
N MET A 1 -1.40 1.42 17.94
CA MET A 1 -2.53 1.05 17.04
C MET A 1 -3.47 0.07 17.71
N ARG A 2 -2.99 -1.08 18.22
CA ARG A 2 -3.82 -2.05 18.98
C ARG A 2 -4.32 -1.54 20.34
N GLU A 3 -3.55 -0.73 21.05
CA GLU A 3 -3.97 -0.07 22.29
C GLU A 3 -5.15 0.90 22.11
N ARG A 4 -5.49 1.24 20.85
CA ARG A 4 -6.66 2.03 20.48
C ARG A 4 -7.67 1.24 19.63
N GLY A 5 -7.63 -0.10 19.68
CA GLY A 5 -8.55 -0.99 18.97
C GLY A 5 -8.32 -1.14 17.46
N GLY A 6 -7.25 -0.59 16.90
CA GLY A 6 -6.97 -0.64 15.47
C GLY A 6 -6.43 -2.01 15.00
N ASN A 7 -7.00 -2.53 13.91
CA ASN A 7 -6.50 -3.68 13.17
C ASN A 7 -5.52 -3.27 12.06
N TYR A 8 -4.65 -4.18 11.63
CA TYR A 8 -3.67 -3.91 10.59
C TYR A 8 -3.52 -5.05 9.58
N VAL A 9 -3.19 -4.68 8.35
CA VAL A 9 -2.59 -5.52 7.31
C VAL A 9 -1.37 -4.74 6.82
N PHE A 10 -0.17 -5.19 7.17
CA PHE A 10 1.07 -4.46 6.86
C PHE A 10 1.93 -5.23 5.89
N THR A 11 2.42 -4.53 4.87
CA THR A 11 3.48 -5.02 3.99
C THR A 11 4.82 -5.01 4.74
N VAL A 12 5.53 -6.13 4.69
CA VAL A 12 6.86 -6.29 5.28
C VAL A 12 7.88 -5.65 4.35
N LYS A 13 8.57 -4.60 4.84
CA LYS A 13 9.60 -3.88 4.10
C LYS A 13 10.84 -4.74 3.83
N ASP A 14 11.61 -4.40 2.80
CA ASP A 14 12.78 -5.17 2.36
C ASP A 14 13.91 -5.24 3.40
N ASN A 15 13.98 -4.27 4.31
CA ASN A 15 14.92 -4.28 5.42
C ASN A 15 14.57 -5.30 6.53
N GLN A 16 13.40 -5.93 6.49
CA GLN A 16 12.95 -6.93 7.49
C GLN A 16 13.20 -8.37 7.04
N ARG A 17 14.45 -8.68 6.66
CA ARG A 17 14.85 -9.99 6.08
C ARG A 17 14.48 -11.20 6.94
N LYS A 18 14.61 -11.09 8.27
CA LYS A 18 14.27 -12.18 9.20
C LYS A 18 12.78 -12.53 9.13
N LEU A 19 11.90 -11.51 9.08
CA LEU A 19 10.46 -11.72 9.05
C LEU A 19 10.03 -12.38 7.73
N LYS A 20 10.58 -11.92 6.60
CA LYS A 20 10.32 -12.54 5.28
C LYS A 20 10.69 -14.01 5.27
N ARG A 21 11.90 -14.35 5.73
CA ARG A 21 12.38 -15.74 5.77
C ARG A 21 11.50 -16.63 6.64
N GLU A 22 11.07 -16.16 7.81
CA GLU A 22 10.16 -16.96 8.64
C GLU A 22 8.78 -17.12 8.00
N THR A 23 8.28 -16.08 7.32
CA THR A 23 7.03 -16.20 6.55
C THR A 23 7.15 -17.23 5.43
N ASP A 24 8.21 -17.18 4.62
CA ASP A 24 8.45 -18.15 3.54
C ASP A 24 8.56 -19.57 4.11
N ARG A 25 9.36 -19.76 5.16
CA ARG A 25 9.48 -21.05 5.85
C ARG A 25 8.13 -21.57 6.35
N CYS A 26 7.31 -20.73 6.96
CA CYS A 26 5.99 -21.16 7.45
C CYS A 26 5.04 -21.52 6.30
N LEU A 27 5.11 -20.79 5.19
CA LEU A 27 4.33 -21.10 3.99
C LEU A 27 4.76 -22.44 3.39
N ASP A 28 6.07 -22.67 3.26
CA ASP A 28 6.61 -23.91 2.69
C ASP A 28 6.27 -25.13 3.56
N LEU A 29 6.42 -25.02 4.88
CA LEU A 29 6.08 -26.09 5.82
C LEU A 29 4.60 -26.46 5.83
N LEU A 30 3.73 -25.52 5.48
CA LEU A 30 2.28 -25.69 5.53
C LEU A 30 1.64 -25.80 4.14
N ALA A 31 2.45 -25.79 3.07
CA ALA A 31 1.99 -25.78 1.68
C ALA A 31 1.07 -26.97 1.36
N ASP A 32 1.36 -28.14 1.93
CA ASP A 32 0.61 -29.39 1.72
C ASP A 32 -0.42 -29.66 2.84
N THR A 33 -0.76 -28.65 3.63
CA THR A 33 -1.69 -28.81 4.77
C THR A 33 -2.99 -28.04 4.56
N GLN A 34 -4.08 -28.48 5.18
CA GLN A 34 -5.35 -27.73 5.22
C GLN A 34 -5.28 -26.43 6.06
N ARG A 35 -4.13 -26.14 6.69
CA ARG A 35 -3.93 -24.94 7.52
C ARG A 35 -3.43 -23.73 6.73
N TYR A 36 -3.32 -23.89 5.42
CA TYR A 36 -2.88 -22.86 4.51
C TYR A 36 -4.06 -22.34 3.69
N GLN A 37 -4.17 -21.01 3.56
CA GLN A 37 -5.20 -20.37 2.74
C GLN A 37 -4.59 -19.71 1.51
N GLN A 38 -5.29 -19.84 0.39
CA GLN A 38 -4.91 -19.25 -0.88
C GLN A 38 -6.11 -18.68 -1.61
N HIS A 39 -5.88 -17.64 -2.40
CA HIS A 39 -6.90 -17.08 -3.27
C HIS A 39 -6.26 -16.35 -4.45
N GLN A 40 -6.95 -16.30 -5.59
CA GLN A 40 -6.46 -15.63 -6.79
C GLN A 40 -7.54 -14.73 -7.38
N THR A 41 -7.13 -13.57 -7.87
CA THR A 41 -7.97 -12.69 -8.69
C THR A 41 -7.22 -12.34 -9.98
N THR A 42 -7.95 -12.19 -11.09
CA THR A 42 -7.41 -11.72 -12.36
C THR A 42 -8.27 -10.55 -12.85
N ASP A 43 -7.64 -9.45 -13.23
CA ASP A 43 -8.26 -8.22 -13.69
C ASP A 43 -7.64 -7.83 -15.04
N THR A 44 -8.44 -7.37 -15.99
CA THR A 44 -7.96 -6.91 -17.29
C THR A 44 -8.37 -5.46 -17.50
N GLY A 45 -7.40 -4.60 -17.76
CA GLY A 45 -7.65 -3.17 -17.97
C GLY A 45 -6.42 -2.42 -18.45
N HIS A 46 -6.62 -1.28 -19.12
CA HIS A 46 -5.54 -0.41 -19.59
C HIS A 46 -4.47 -1.15 -20.43
N GLY A 47 -4.88 -2.14 -21.23
CA GLY A 47 -3.98 -2.95 -22.06
C GLY A 47 -3.14 -3.99 -21.30
N ARG A 48 -3.48 -4.27 -20.04
CA ARG A 48 -2.74 -5.22 -19.18
C ARG A 48 -3.68 -6.27 -18.60
N VAL A 49 -3.13 -7.46 -18.36
CA VAL A 49 -3.73 -8.49 -17.51
C VAL A 49 -2.95 -8.51 -16.21
N GLU A 50 -3.64 -8.39 -15.08
CA GLU A 50 -3.04 -8.41 -13.75
C GLU A 50 -3.66 -9.54 -12.93
N THR A 51 -2.83 -10.52 -12.57
CA THR A 51 -3.18 -11.60 -11.66
C THR A 51 -2.57 -11.34 -10.31
N ARG A 52 -3.37 -11.40 -9.25
CA ARG A 52 -2.92 -11.37 -7.86
C ARG A 52 -3.22 -12.69 -7.19
N TYR A 53 -2.22 -13.22 -6.53
CA TYR A 53 -2.31 -14.49 -5.83
C TYR A 53 -1.86 -14.29 -4.39
N ILE A 54 -2.74 -14.59 -3.43
CA ILE A 54 -2.45 -14.52 -2.00
C ILE A 54 -2.23 -15.93 -1.45
N ARG A 55 -1.27 -16.01 -0.53
CA ARG A 55 -0.88 -17.19 0.22
C ARG A 55 -0.74 -16.79 1.67
N MET A 56 -1.41 -17.46 2.61
CA MET A 56 -1.31 -17.09 4.02
C MET A 56 -1.51 -18.27 4.96
N VAL A 57 -0.88 -18.17 6.13
CA VAL A 57 -0.92 -19.16 7.21
C VAL A 57 -1.19 -18.46 8.54
N PRO A 58 -1.74 -19.19 9.53
CA PRO A 58 -1.79 -18.72 10.91
C PRO A 58 -0.41 -18.31 11.40
N SER A 59 -0.38 -17.25 12.21
CA SER A 59 0.87 -16.72 12.75
C SER A 59 1.52 -17.71 13.72
N PRO A 60 2.83 -18.01 13.57
CA PRO A 60 3.57 -18.80 14.54
C PRO A 60 3.72 -18.02 15.86
N ASP A 61 3.65 -18.73 16.99
CA ASP A 61 3.65 -18.09 18.33
C ASP A 61 4.90 -17.24 18.58
N LYS A 62 6.03 -17.60 17.97
CA LYS A 62 7.29 -16.84 18.04
C LYS A 62 7.13 -15.40 17.52
N LEU A 63 6.30 -15.16 16.51
CA LEU A 63 6.09 -13.83 15.93
C LEU A 63 5.05 -13.00 16.70
N LYS A 64 4.12 -13.64 17.42
CA LYS A 64 3.09 -12.94 18.21
C LYS A 64 3.67 -12.05 19.32
N LYS A 65 4.87 -12.37 19.83
CA LYS A 65 5.58 -11.55 20.83
C LYS A 65 6.02 -10.18 20.27
N ALA A 66 6.44 -10.14 19.01
CA ALA A 66 6.90 -8.91 18.36
C ALA A 66 5.74 -8.10 17.77
N TRP A 67 4.62 -8.77 17.48
CA TRP A 67 3.46 -8.18 16.81
C TRP A 67 2.19 -8.48 17.60
N PRO A 68 1.78 -7.57 18.50
CA PRO A 68 0.59 -7.75 19.30
C PRO A 68 -0.65 -8.02 18.44
N GLY A 69 -1.38 -9.09 18.77
CA GLY A 69 -2.60 -9.48 18.07
C GLY A 69 -2.40 -10.08 16.68
N LEU A 70 -1.18 -10.43 16.30
CA LEU A 70 -0.89 -11.04 15.00
C LEU A 70 -1.63 -12.37 14.82
N GLN A 71 -2.47 -12.45 13.79
CA GLN A 71 -3.31 -13.61 13.48
C GLN A 71 -2.75 -14.43 12.33
N ALA A 72 -2.23 -13.78 11.28
CA ALA A 72 -1.73 -14.46 10.10
C ALA A 72 -0.56 -13.73 9.44
N ILE A 73 0.21 -14.48 8.67
CA ILE A 73 1.33 -14.01 7.85
C ILE A 73 1.21 -14.61 6.45
N GLY A 74 1.77 -13.95 5.44
CA GLY A 74 1.66 -14.47 4.08
C GLY A 74 2.38 -13.65 3.02
N THR A 75 2.10 -14.00 1.76
CA THR A 75 2.58 -13.30 0.58
C THR A 75 1.43 -12.95 -0.35
N VAL A 76 1.56 -11.82 -1.04
CA VAL A 76 0.78 -11.49 -2.24
C VAL A 76 1.74 -11.39 -3.41
N GLN A 77 1.56 -12.27 -4.40
CA GLN A 77 2.25 -12.21 -5.67
C GLN A 77 1.36 -11.46 -6.68
N ARG A 78 1.97 -10.55 -7.43
CA ARG A 78 1.33 -9.79 -8.50
C ARG A 78 2.08 -10.06 -9.81
N THR A 79 1.38 -10.67 -10.74
CA THR A 79 1.86 -10.89 -12.11
C THR A 79 1.13 -9.93 -13.03
N ARG A 80 1.87 -9.13 -13.80
CA ARG A 80 1.34 -8.19 -14.78
C ARG A 80 1.88 -8.52 -16.15
N GLN A 81 0.99 -8.74 -17.10
CA GLN A 81 1.32 -8.96 -18.49
C GLN A 81 0.80 -7.82 -19.36
N ASN A 82 1.66 -7.24 -20.18
CA ASN A 82 1.26 -6.30 -21.22
C ASN A 82 0.71 -7.08 -22.42
N ARG A 83 -0.54 -6.80 -22.83
CA ARG A 83 -1.17 -7.53 -23.94
C ARG A 83 -0.59 -7.19 -25.32
N LYS A 84 0.03 -6.01 -25.46
CA LYS A 84 0.63 -5.58 -26.74
C LYS A 84 2.05 -6.12 -26.90
N THR A 85 2.86 -6.07 -25.85
CA THR A 85 4.27 -6.44 -25.93
C THR A 85 4.56 -7.85 -25.42
N GLY A 86 3.61 -8.51 -24.75
CA GLY A 86 3.81 -9.80 -24.08
C GLY A 86 4.64 -9.72 -22.79
N ASN A 87 5.25 -8.58 -22.49
CA ASN A 87 6.15 -8.42 -21.34
C ASN A 87 5.42 -8.74 -20.03
N THR A 88 6.04 -9.62 -19.25
CA THR A 88 5.54 -10.06 -17.94
C THR A 88 6.44 -9.53 -16.84
N SER A 89 5.83 -9.02 -15.77
CA SER A 89 6.53 -8.63 -14.54
C SER A 89 5.87 -9.29 -13.35
N VAL A 90 6.69 -9.81 -12.43
CA VAL A 90 6.24 -10.49 -11.22
C VAL A 90 6.80 -9.76 -10.01
N HIS A 91 5.93 -9.45 -9.05
CA HIS A 91 6.31 -8.85 -7.78
C HIS A 91 5.65 -9.59 -6.63
N THR A 92 6.44 -10.08 -5.69
CA THR A 92 5.95 -10.71 -4.46
C THR A 92 6.20 -9.79 -3.28
N VAL A 93 5.17 -9.56 -2.48
CA VAL A 93 5.25 -8.82 -1.22
C VAL A 93 4.84 -9.71 -0.07
N HIS A 94 5.58 -9.65 1.04
CA HIS A 94 5.22 -10.31 2.28
C HIS A 94 4.31 -9.39 3.10
N PHE A 95 3.40 -9.97 3.88
CA PHE A 95 2.55 -9.23 4.78
C PHE A 95 2.33 -9.94 6.11
N ILE A 96 1.90 -9.16 7.10
CA ILE A 96 1.43 -9.61 8.41
C ILE A 96 0.09 -8.96 8.71
N THR A 97 -0.79 -9.66 9.44
CA THR A 97 -2.13 -9.14 9.75
C THR A 97 -2.62 -9.52 11.14
N SER A 98 -3.28 -8.59 11.83
CA SER A 98 -4.03 -8.87 13.06
C SER A 98 -5.46 -9.31 12.81
N LEU A 99 -5.90 -9.34 11.55
CA LEU A 99 -7.23 -9.76 11.16
C LEU A 99 -7.30 -11.28 11.01
N ASN A 100 -8.31 -11.88 11.63
CA ASN A 100 -8.69 -13.27 11.39
C ASN A 100 -9.78 -13.31 10.30
N HIS A 101 -9.38 -12.98 9.07
CA HIS A 101 -10.26 -12.96 7.91
C HIS A 101 -9.76 -13.93 6.84
N PRO A 102 -10.65 -14.41 5.95
CA PRO A 102 -10.27 -15.30 4.87
C PRO A 102 -9.39 -14.59 3.83
N ALA A 103 -8.60 -15.36 3.09
CA ALA A 103 -7.66 -14.85 2.09
C ALA A 103 -8.24 -13.86 1.05
N PRO A 104 -9.48 -14.02 0.52
CA PRO A 104 -10.08 -13.05 -0.39
C PRO A 104 -10.23 -11.64 0.22
N ASP A 105 -10.67 -11.55 1.47
CA ASP A 105 -10.85 -10.29 2.19
C ASP A 105 -9.52 -9.60 2.44
N ILE A 106 -8.51 -10.36 2.88
CA ILE A 106 -7.16 -9.84 3.09
C ILE A 106 -6.56 -9.34 1.78
N LEU A 107 -6.79 -10.06 0.66
CA LEU A 107 -6.32 -9.62 -0.65
C LEU A 107 -7.01 -8.33 -1.12
N ALA A 108 -8.32 -8.20 -0.87
CA ALA A 108 -9.07 -6.98 -1.17
C ALA A 108 -8.58 -5.78 -0.33
N LEU A 109 -8.37 -5.98 0.97
CA LEU A 109 -7.79 -4.98 1.86
C LEU A 109 -6.37 -4.58 1.45
N ASN A 110 -5.54 -5.55 1.09
CA ASN A 110 -4.19 -5.29 0.57
C ASN A 110 -4.27 -4.41 -0.69
N ARG A 111 -5.12 -4.77 -1.67
CA ARG A 111 -5.36 -3.97 -2.89
C ARG A 111 -5.81 -2.54 -2.56
N GLY A 112 -6.76 -2.39 -1.62
CA GLY A 112 -7.26 -1.09 -1.18
C GLY A 112 -6.19 -0.21 -0.54
N HIS A 113 -5.37 -0.79 0.35
CA HIS A 113 -4.27 -0.09 1.01
C HIS A 113 -3.25 0.43 0.00
N TRP A 114 -2.83 -0.39 -0.97
CA TRP A 114 -1.97 0.07 -2.07
C TRP A 114 -2.63 1.14 -2.93
N GLY A 115 -3.95 1.13 -3.07
CA GLY A 115 -4.70 2.17 -3.77
C GLY A 115 -4.59 3.52 -3.05
N ILE A 116 -4.73 3.53 -1.73
CA ILE A 116 -4.58 4.73 -0.89
C ILE A 116 -3.13 5.22 -0.93
N GLU A 117 -2.17 4.30 -0.74
CA GLU A 117 -0.76 4.65 -0.70
C GLU A 117 -0.30 5.21 -2.05
N ASN A 118 -0.60 4.54 -3.17
CA ASN A 118 -0.26 5.04 -4.51
C ASN A 118 -0.96 6.36 -4.86
N LYS A 119 -2.22 6.54 -4.47
CA LYS A 119 -2.95 7.77 -4.77
C LYS A 119 -2.46 8.93 -3.91
N LEU A 120 -2.08 8.71 -2.66
CA LEU A 120 -1.62 9.79 -1.78
C LEU A 120 -0.13 10.05 -1.95
N HIS A 121 0.72 9.04 -1.72
CA HIS A 121 2.17 9.19 -1.68
C HIS A 121 2.75 9.62 -3.01
N ARG A 122 2.37 8.98 -4.13
CA ARG A 122 2.89 9.39 -5.44
C ARG A 122 2.65 10.87 -5.73
N HIS A 123 1.50 11.42 -5.35
CA HIS A 123 1.25 12.84 -5.58
C HIS A 123 2.07 13.72 -4.62
N LYS A 124 2.21 13.34 -3.35
CA LYS A 124 3.01 14.11 -2.40
C LYS A 124 4.51 14.05 -2.74
N ASP A 125 5.01 12.87 -3.04
CA ASP A 125 6.42 12.58 -3.29
C ASP A 125 6.90 13.21 -4.61
N THR A 126 6.12 13.07 -5.69
CA THR A 126 6.52 13.57 -7.02
C THR A 126 5.96 14.94 -7.41
N LEU A 127 4.71 15.27 -7.06
CA LEU A 127 4.08 16.54 -7.47
C LEU A 127 4.22 17.65 -6.43
N LEU A 128 4.33 17.31 -5.14
CA LEU A 128 4.53 18.27 -4.05
C LEU A 128 5.96 18.25 -3.48
N ASP A 129 6.86 17.60 -4.22
CA ASP A 129 8.30 17.55 -4.02
C ASP A 129 8.72 17.15 -2.59
N GLU A 130 7.93 16.27 -1.95
CA GLU A 130 8.17 15.81 -0.59
C GLU A 130 9.53 15.09 -0.49
N ASP A 131 9.91 14.30 -1.50
CA ASP A 131 11.20 13.57 -1.53
C ASP A 131 12.43 14.50 -1.67
N ARG A 132 12.29 15.62 -2.36
CA ARG A 132 13.38 16.60 -2.54
C ARG A 132 13.42 17.65 -1.44
N SER A 133 12.49 17.61 -0.50
CA SER A 133 12.44 18.56 0.62
C SER A 133 13.62 18.36 1.57
N THR A 134 14.46 19.40 1.71
CA THR A 134 15.61 19.42 2.64
C THR A 134 15.25 19.91 4.04
N ILE A 135 13.96 20.11 4.32
CA ILE A 135 13.46 20.60 5.61
C ILE A 135 13.65 19.50 6.66
N ARG A 136 14.48 19.75 7.68
CA ARG A 136 14.82 18.77 8.74
C ARG A 136 14.69 19.30 10.16
N LYS A 137 14.41 20.60 10.35
CA LYS A 137 14.43 21.24 11.68
C LYS A 137 13.05 21.25 12.35
N GLN A 138 13.03 20.88 13.64
CA GLN A 138 11.89 21.04 14.55
C GLN A 138 10.59 20.44 13.97
N ALA A 139 9.43 21.09 14.17
CA ALA A 139 8.13 20.62 13.70
C ALA A 139 7.88 20.86 12.20
N ALA A 140 8.81 21.50 11.48
CA ALA A 140 8.60 21.88 10.08
C ALA A 140 8.34 20.69 9.13
N PRO A 141 9.00 19.51 9.25
CA PRO A 141 8.65 18.35 8.44
C PRO A 141 7.22 17.85 8.68
N HIS A 142 6.77 17.87 9.93
CA HIS A 142 5.41 17.46 10.30
C HIS A 142 4.37 18.43 9.76
N ASN A 143 4.58 19.73 9.95
CA ASN A 143 3.68 20.78 9.45
C ASN A 143 3.56 20.72 7.93
N MET A 144 4.69 20.53 7.22
CA MET A 144 4.68 20.38 5.77
C MET A 144 3.95 19.11 5.31
N ALA A 145 4.11 17.99 6.02
CA ALA A 145 3.38 16.76 5.70
C ALA A 145 1.86 16.94 5.82
N VAL A 146 1.41 17.67 6.85
CA VAL A 146 -0.01 18.02 7.07
C VAL A 146 -0.51 18.96 5.98
N ILE A 147 0.21 20.05 5.69
CA ILE A 147 -0.17 21.01 4.64
C ILE A 147 -0.33 20.30 3.28
N ARG A 148 0.66 19.49 2.88
CA ARG A 148 0.59 18.72 1.63
C ARG A 148 -0.60 17.76 1.60
N ALA A 149 -0.89 17.08 2.71
CA ALA A 149 -2.03 16.16 2.80
C ALA A 149 -3.36 16.93 2.66
N SER A 150 -3.49 18.07 3.33
CA SER A 150 -4.67 18.95 3.23
C SER A 150 -4.85 19.51 1.82
N SER A 151 -3.78 19.93 1.15
CA SER A 151 -3.85 20.39 -0.25
C SER A 151 -4.34 19.27 -1.18
N VAL A 152 -3.84 18.04 -1.03
CA VAL A 152 -4.32 16.90 -1.83
C VAL A 152 -5.81 16.64 -1.59
N ALA A 153 -6.25 16.71 -0.33
CA ALA A 153 -7.66 16.53 0.01
C ALA A 153 -8.56 17.63 -0.58
N PHE A 154 -8.14 18.89 -0.49
CA PHE A 154 -8.86 20.05 -1.01
C PHE A 154 -9.03 20.02 -2.54
N LEU A 155 -7.99 19.61 -3.28
CA LEU A 155 -8.08 19.52 -4.74
C LEU A 155 -9.00 18.38 -5.18
N ARG A 156 -9.03 17.29 -4.41
CA ARG A 156 -9.96 16.18 -4.65
C ARG A 156 -11.40 16.55 -4.37
N SER A 157 -11.68 17.28 -3.30
CA SER A 157 -13.06 17.73 -3.01
C SER A 157 -13.60 18.67 -4.09
N ASN A 158 -12.71 19.41 -4.77
CA ASN A 158 -13.06 20.27 -5.90
C ASN A 158 -12.96 19.58 -7.27
N ASN A 159 -12.90 18.24 -7.32
CA ASN A 159 -12.77 17.45 -8.56
C ASN A 159 -11.64 17.90 -9.50
N THR A 160 -10.62 18.59 -8.98
CA THR A 160 -9.54 19.14 -9.79
C THR A 160 -8.40 18.12 -9.87
N PRO A 161 -7.99 17.67 -11.07
CA PRO A 161 -6.86 16.76 -11.20
C PRO A 161 -5.57 17.39 -10.67
N LEU A 162 -4.90 16.72 -9.74
CA LEU A 162 -3.72 17.27 -9.04
C LEU A 162 -2.59 17.70 -9.98
N THR A 163 -2.37 16.98 -11.08
CA THR A 163 -1.35 17.33 -12.08
C THR A 163 -1.70 18.65 -12.78
N HIS A 164 -2.98 18.84 -13.12
CA HIS A 164 -3.46 20.06 -13.76
C HIS A 164 -3.42 21.24 -12.78
N ALA A 165 -3.82 21.01 -11.53
CA ALA A 165 -3.77 22.01 -10.46
C ALA A 165 -2.35 22.49 -10.18
N SER A 166 -1.38 21.56 -10.05
CA SER A 166 0.02 21.89 -9.79
C SER A 166 0.63 22.73 -10.91
N GLN A 167 0.38 22.39 -12.18
CA GLN A 167 0.86 23.17 -13.32
C GLN A 167 0.16 24.53 -13.46
N ASN A 168 -1.17 24.57 -13.21
CA ASN A 168 -1.96 25.78 -13.35
C ASN A 168 -1.63 26.79 -12.23
N PHE A 169 -1.54 26.37 -10.97
CA PHE A 169 -1.22 27.29 -9.86
C PHE A 169 0.25 27.72 -9.86
N ALA A 170 1.17 26.91 -10.39
CA ALA A 170 2.55 27.34 -10.60
C ALA A 170 2.64 28.48 -11.64
N ARG A 171 1.71 28.55 -12.60
CA ARG A 171 1.66 29.58 -13.65
C ARG A 171 0.72 30.74 -13.31
N ASN A 172 -0.33 30.48 -12.55
CA ASN A 172 -1.34 31.43 -12.18
C ASN A 172 -1.85 31.19 -10.75
N PRO A 173 -1.16 31.73 -9.74
CA PRO A 173 -1.52 31.54 -8.33
C PRO A 173 -2.92 32.05 -7.98
N SER A 174 -3.44 33.07 -8.70
CA SER A 174 -4.76 33.63 -8.42
C SER A 174 -5.92 32.70 -8.78
N ALA A 175 -5.67 31.71 -9.65
CA ALA A 175 -6.63 30.64 -9.95
C ALA A 175 -6.91 29.71 -8.75
N LEU A 176 -6.12 29.81 -7.67
CA LEU A 176 -6.41 29.13 -6.42
C LEU A 176 -7.63 29.75 -5.71
N PHE A 177 -7.81 31.08 -5.81
CA PHE A 177 -8.89 31.78 -5.11
C PHE A 177 -10.28 31.43 -5.65
N SER A 178 -10.39 31.11 -6.94
CA SER A 178 -11.64 30.64 -7.56
C SER A 178 -12.07 29.23 -7.13
N LEU A 179 -11.28 28.54 -6.29
CA LEU A 179 -11.68 27.28 -5.66
C LEU A 179 -12.13 27.45 -4.21
N ILE A 180 -11.96 28.65 -3.65
CA ILE A 180 -12.28 28.98 -2.24
C ILE A 180 -13.55 29.83 -2.15
N PHE A 181 -13.89 30.56 -3.22
CA PHE A 181 -15.07 31.42 -3.38
C PHE A 181 -15.84 31.01 -4.63
#